data_AF-A0A9E0DR99-F1
#
_entry.id   AF-A0A9E0DR99-F1
#
_cell.length_a   1.000
_cell.length_b   1.000
_cell.length_c   1.000
_cell.angle_alpha   90.00
_cell.angle_beta   90.00
_cell.angle_gamma   90.00
#
_symmetry.space_group_name_H-M   'P 1'
#
loop_
_entity.id
_entity.type
_entity.pdbx_description
1 polymer ?
#
loop_
_entity_poly.entity_id
_entity_poly.type
_entity_poly.pdbx_seq_one_letter_code
_entity_poly.pdbx_strand_id
1 'polypeptide(L)'
;MKRVVVDPISRIEGHLRVEIKVDEATGKVEDALSSGTAWRGIELVAKNRDPRDLWAFVQRICGVCTSTHALASLRAVEDALGIKIPKNANAIRNIMHSCLDVHDHIVHFYHLHALDWVSPVAALAADPAKTAQLQNDILNTYNVSGLAPADLESSSSAYPKEFPKATTAYFGAVQAKIKKIVDSGQLGIFSAQWWDHPDYNILPPEVHLMGVAHYLNILDRQRDIVIPHVIFGGKNPHPHYIVGGMPCAISMDDMNAPINTARLAAVDQSISLTKDLVNYFYLPDILAIGKIYVQAGKVDGGGLSKKRALSYGDYPDEPYTGIADGDYHRKNIVRSNGVVENFALGVDKATFINLEGKDFMDPQYLSEEVDHSWFEYPNGTKTLHPIDGVTDPKFTGPKTGTKEKWEFLDEDNKYSWIKSPTFKGKACEVGPLAKYIVVYTKVKQGILKDPTWAEQMIVRQIDAVSQVLGVPAHVWMTSTVGRTACRALDAQVAATISQYFYNQLVANIKAGDVAVADTTNFDPNTWAPESKGVGLVDAPRGGLGHWIHIKDGRSANYQCIVPSTWNACPKTTAGEHGAYEDSMIDTKVKIADKPLEILKAIHSFDPCLACATHLYNKKGEKIVSVNTDALCK
;
A
#
# COMPACT_ATOMS: atom_id res chain seq x y z
N MET A 1 -0.79 -20.72 28.57
CA MET A 1 -0.12 -19.82 27.62
C MET A 1 0.85 -20.61 26.76
N LYS A 2 0.66 -20.56 25.44
CA LYS A 2 1.53 -21.17 24.44
C LYS A 2 2.19 -20.06 23.63
N ARG A 3 3.51 -20.15 23.41
CA ARG A 3 4.22 -19.25 22.50
C ARG A 3 4.24 -19.90 21.13
N VAL A 4 3.62 -19.25 20.15
CA VAL A 4 3.54 -19.72 18.77
C VAL A 4 4.43 -18.82 17.91
N VAL A 5 5.19 -19.43 17.01
CA VAL A 5 6.08 -18.75 16.06
C VAL A 5 5.56 -19.02 14.67
N VAL A 6 5.42 -17.97 13.85
CA VAL A 6 5.17 -18.12 12.40
C VAL A 6 6.33 -17.46 11.66
N ASP A 7 7.22 -18.31 11.14
CA ASP A 7 8.45 -17.94 10.47
C ASP A 7 8.79 -19.02 9.43
N PRO A 8 8.71 -18.74 8.12
CA PRO A 8 8.35 -17.45 7.52
C PRO A 8 6.84 -17.18 7.56
N ILE A 9 6.45 -15.91 7.67
CA ILE A 9 5.18 -15.46 7.08
C ILE A 9 5.34 -15.52 5.55
N SER A 10 4.44 -16.25 4.89
CA SER A 10 4.39 -16.39 3.42
C SER A 10 3.30 -15.48 2.83
N ARG A 11 3.22 -15.36 1.49
CA ARG A 11 2.26 -14.46 0.82
C ARG A 11 2.36 -12.99 1.29
N ILE A 12 3.57 -12.57 1.56
CA ILE A 12 3.97 -11.17 1.76
C ILE A 12 5.14 -10.89 0.82
N GLU A 13 5.51 -9.62 0.69
CA GLU A 13 6.83 -9.30 0.17
C GLU A 13 7.84 -9.29 1.32
N GLY A 14 9.00 -9.91 1.10
CA GLY A 14 10.15 -9.85 2.00
C GLY A 14 10.15 -10.92 3.08
N HIS A 15 10.65 -10.58 4.27
CA HIS A 15 10.89 -11.52 5.35
C HIS A 15 10.36 -10.97 6.69
N LEU A 16 9.27 -11.57 7.18
CA LEU A 16 8.63 -11.29 8.46
C LEU A 16 8.58 -12.57 9.30
N ARG A 17 8.92 -12.42 10.57
CA ARG A 17 8.62 -13.35 11.66
C ARG A 17 7.60 -12.69 12.57
N VAL A 18 6.59 -13.45 12.99
CA VAL A 18 5.73 -13.05 14.11
C VAL A 18 5.75 -14.10 15.20
N GLU A 19 5.58 -13.64 16.44
CA GLU A 19 5.36 -14.50 17.59
C GLU A 19 4.13 -14.03 18.36
N ILE A 20 3.35 -14.97 18.90
CA ILE A 20 2.20 -14.68 19.77
C ILE A 20 2.28 -15.49 21.06
N LYS A 21 1.78 -14.93 22.17
CA LYS A 21 1.49 -15.67 23.40
C LYS A 21 -0.01 -15.84 23.51
N VAL A 22 -0.51 -17.04 23.20
CA VAL A 22 -1.95 -17.35 23.17
C VAL A 22 -2.38 -18.18 24.37
N ASP A 23 -3.55 -17.85 24.92
CA ASP A 23 -4.28 -18.73 25.82
C ASP A 23 -5.13 -19.71 25.01
N GLU A 24 -4.74 -20.99 24.98
CA GLU A 24 -5.46 -22.04 24.25
C GLU A 24 -6.87 -22.31 24.82
N ALA A 25 -7.16 -21.92 26.07
CA ALA A 25 -8.49 -22.11 26.65
C ALA A 25 -9.52 -21.08 26.16
N THR A 26 -9.12 -19.82 26.00
CA THR A 26 -10.00 -18.74 25.55
C THR A 26 -9.83 -18.35 24.08
N GLY A 27 -8.69 -18.67 23.46
CA GLY A 27 -8.26 -18.21 22.14
C GLY A 27 -7.73 -16.77 22.13
N LYS A 28 -7.52 -16.15 23.31
CA LYS A 28 -7.03 -14.77 23.42
C LYS A 28 -5.51 -14.71 23.26
N VAL A 29 -5.02 -13.72 22.49
CA VAL A 29 -3.61 -13.36 22.45
C VAL A 29 -3.33 -12.33 23.54
N GLU A 30 -2.34 -12.60 24.40
CA GLU A 30 -1.95 -11.71 25.51
C GLU A 30 -0.79 -10.77 25.13
N ASP A 31 0.05 -11.17 24.18
CA ASP A 31 1.23 -10.42 23.73
C ASP A 31 1.61 -10.93 22.33
N ALA A 32 2.17 -10.05 21.50
CA ALA A 32 2.58 -10.37 20.15
C ALA A 32 3.81 -9.54 19.72
N LEU A 33 4.65 -10.11 18.86
CA LEU A 33 5.88 -9.51 18.35
C LEU A 33 5.92 -9.52 16.82
N SER A 34 6.36 -8.41 16.22
CA SER A 34 6.59 -8.23 14.78
C SER A 34 8.07 -7.99 14.50
N SER A 35 8.70 -8.87 13.71
CA SER A 35 10.13 -8.79 13.41
C SER A 35 10.40 -8.87 11.91
N GLY A 36 10.92 -7.78 11.33
CA GLY A 36 11.57 -7.84 10.03
C GLY A 36 12.87 -8.61 10.18
N THR A 37 13.03 -9.72 9.45
CA THR A 37 14.16 -10.66 9.66
C THR A 37 15.30 -10.49 8.65
N ALA A 38 15.21 -9.49 7.77
CA ALA A 38 16.31 -9.06 6.90
C ALA A 38 16.46 -7.54 6.95
N TRP A 39 17.70 -7.05 6.94
CA TRP A 39 18.06 -5.65 6.68
C TRP A 39 19.10 -5.57 5.57
N ARG A 40 19.16 -4.41 4.93
CA ARG A 40 19.81 -4.31 3.65
C ARG A 40 20.50 -2.95 3.30
N GLY A 41 20.09 -1.82 3.89
CA GLY A 41 20.88 -0.57 3.95
C GLY A 41 20.82 0.50 2.84
N ILE A 42 19.70 0.69 2.10
CA ILE A 42 19.58 1.73 1.06
C ILE A 42 19.95 3.15 1.52
N GLU A 43 19.68 3.49 2.78
CA GLU A 43 19.93 4.82 3.35
C GLU A 43 21.44 5.11 3.38
N LEU A 44 22.25 4.08 3.60
CA LEU A 44 23.71 4.14 3.48
C LEU A 44 24.15 4.16 2.01
N VAL A 45 23.47 3.42 1.14
CA VAL A 45 23.73 3.41 -0.31
C VAL A 45 23.46 4.76 -0.95
N ALA A 46 22.48 5.53 -0.45
CA ALA A 46 22.09 6.85 -0.96
C ALA A 46 23.10 7.97 -0.62
N LYS A 47 23.88 7.82 0.46
CA LYS A 47 24.88 8.82 0.87
C LYS A 47 25.92 9.04 -0.23
N ASN A 48 26.32 10.30 -0.37
CA ASN A 48 27.28 10.80 -1.37
C ASN A 48 26.93 10.48 -2.84
N ARG A 49 25.64 10.28 -3.16
CA ARG A 49 25.17 10.20 -4.56
C ARG A 49 24.74 11.55 -5.11
N ASP A 50 24.68 11.63 -6.43
CA ASP A 50 23.96 12.69 -7.13
C ASP A 50 22.44 12.59 -6.83
N PRO A 51 21.80 13.65 -6.33
CA PRO A 51 20.35 13.68 -6.09
C PRO A 51 19.49 13.26 -7.29
N ARG A 52 19.96 13.49 -8.53
CA ARG A 52 19.24 13.14 -9.76
C ARG A 52 19.16 11.64 -10.03
N ASP A 53 20.12 10.87 -9.50
CA ASP A 53 20.16 9.41 -9.63
C ASP A 53 19.36 8.68 -8.53
N LEU A 54 19.10 9.34 -7.39
CA LEU A 54 18.61 8.68 -6.17
C LEU A 54 17.31 7.91 -6.39
N TRP A 55 16.36 8.46 -7.16
CA TRP A 55 15.09 7.81 -7.46
C TRP A 55 15.31 6.40 -8.03
N ALA A 56 16.32 6.20 -8.87
CA ALA A 56 16.59 4.91 -9.49
C ALA A 56 17.09 3.88 -8.46
N PHE A 57 17.91 4.30 -7.49
CA PHE A 57 18.37 3.44 -6.39
C PHE A 57 17.22 3.09 -5.45
N VAL A 58 16.52 4.09 -4.91
CA VAL A 58 15.47 3.86 -3.90
C VAL A 58 14.22 3.20 -4.49
N GLN A 59 13.97 3.30 -5.78
CA GLN A 59 12.90 2.52 -6.43
C GLN A 59 13.07 1.00 -6.28
N ARG A 60 14.30 0.50 -6.08
CA ARG A 60 14.56 -0.93 -5.85
C ARG A 60 14.34 -1.35 -4.38
N ILE A 61 13.86 -0.44 -3.53
CA ILE A 61 13.41 -0.77 -2.18
C ILE A 61 12.31 -1.85 -2.21
N CYS A 62 11.29 -1.80 -3.07
CA CYS A 62 10.34 -2.92 -3.24
C CYS A 62 9.93 -3.06 -4.71
N GLY A 63 9.82 -4.30 -5.20
CA GLY A 63 9.31 -4.60 -6.53
C GLY A 63 7.78 -4.61 -6.62
N VAL A 64 7.10 -4.76 -5.48
CA VAL A 64 5.63 -4.74 -5.36
C VAL A 64 5.14 -3.30 -5.19
N CYS A 65 5.60 -2.57 -4.15
CA CYS A 65 5.47 -1.11 -4.04
C CYS A 65 6.37 -0.36 -5.06
N THR A 66 6.46 -0.86 -6.30
CA THR A 66 7.26 -0.28 -7.38
C THR A 66 6.76 1.12 -7.72
N SER A 67 7.66 2.01 -8.14
CA SER A 67 7.36 3.43 -8.41
C SER A 67 7.24 4.33 -7.18
N THR A 68 6.51 3.96 -6.12
CA THR A 68 6.22 4.90 -5.01
C THR A 68 7.48 5.53 -4.38
N HIS A 69 8.56 4.76 -4.20
CA HIS A 69 9.84 5.27 -3.71
C HIS A 69 10.59 6.16 -4.71
N ALA A 70 10.42 5.93 -6.03
CA ALA A 70 10.94 6.86 -7.05
C ALA A 70 10.21 8.20 -6.93
N LEU A 71 8.88 8.17 -6.89
CA LEU A 71 8.05 9.37 -6.74
C LEU A 71 8.40 10.15 -5.47
N ALA A 72 8.48 9.48 -4.31
CA ALA A 72 8.92 10.10 -3.06
C ALA A 72 10.32 10.72 -3.19
N SER A 73 11.29 10.03 -3.81
CA SER A 73 12.62 10.60 -4.02
C SER A 73 12.62 11.83 -4.91
N LEU A 74 11.83 11.84 -5.98
CA LEU A 74 11.75 12.97 -6.90
C LEU A 74 11.14 14.17 -6.18
N ARG A 75 10.03 13.97 -5.50
CA ARG A 75 9.36 15.00 -4.69
C ARG A 75 10.31 15.57 -3.62
N ALA A 76 11.14 14.73 -2.96
CA ALA A 76 12.10 15.19 -1.95
C ALA A 76 13.23 16.06 -2.54
N VAL A 77 13.76 15.67 -3.71
CA VAL A 77 14.81 16.42 -4.41
C VAL A 77 14.25 17.72 -5.01
N GLU A 78 13.03 17.67 -5.54
CA GLU A 78 12.34 18.83 -6.12
C GLU A 78 11.95 19.87 -5.05
N ASP A 79 11.49 19.42 -3.87
CA ASP A 79 11.24 20.27 -2.69
C ASP A 79 12.55 20.92 -2.18
N ALA A 80 13.65 20.15 -2.10
CA ALA A 80 14.96 20.68 -1.70
C ALA A 80 15.53 21.73 -2.68
N LEU A 81 15.27 21.57 -3.98
CA LEU A 81 15.82 22.41 -5.06
C LEU A 81 14.84 23.47 -5.57
N GLY A 82 13.64 23.59 -4.99
CA GLY A 82 12.60 24.53 -5.40
C GLY A 82 12.07 24.31 -6.83
N ILE A 83 12.08 23.06 -7.31
CA ILE A 83 11.71 22.71 -8.69
C ILE A 83 10.19 22.49 -8.79
N LYS A 84 9.55 23.20 -9.73
CA LYS A 84 8.12 23.05 -10.03
C LYS A 84 7.92 22.37 -11.38
N ILE A 85 7.48 21.12 -11.36
CA ILE A 85 7.28 20.33 -12.59
C ILE A 85 6.14 20.86 -13.49
N PRO A 86 6.17 20.61 -14.81
CA PRO A 86 5.06 20.94 -15.71
C PRO A 86 3.74 20.19 -15.41
N LYS A 87 2.62 20.72 -15.90
CA LYS A 87 1.28 20.12 -15.69
C LYS A 87 1.18 18.68 -16.18
N ASN A 88 1.68 18.39 -17.39
CA ASN A 88 1.63 17.03 -17.93
C ASN A 88 2.53 16.07 -17.15
N ALA A 89 3.66 16.55 -16.60
CA ALA A 89 4.50 15.75 -15.72
C ALA A 89 3.77 15.35 -14.43
N ASN A 90 3.03 16.29 -13.83
CA ASN A 90 2.18 16.04 -12.66
C ASN A 90 1.07 15.01 -12.98
N ALA A 91 0.32 15.25 -14.05
CA ALA A 91 -0.75 14.33 -14.49
C ALA A 91 -0.21 12.92 -14.76
N ILE A 92 0.90 12.79 -15.49
CA ILE A 92 1.54 11.49 -15.78
C ILE A 92 2.01 10.79 -14.49
N ARG A 93 2.65 11.51 -13.56
CA ARG A 93 3.06 10.95 -12.26
C ARG A 93 1.86 10.44 -11.46
N ASN A 94 0.74 11.17 -11.46
CA ASN A 94 -0.48 10.76 -10.78
C ASN A 94 -1.20 9.59 -11.47
N ILE A 95 -1.17 9.50 -12.81
CA ILE A 95 -1.66 8.32 -13.56
C ILE A 95 -0.83 7.08 -13.21
N MET A 96 0.51 7.21 -13.16
CA MET A 96 1.39 6.12 -12.77
C MET A 96 1.19 5.70 -11.31
N HIS A 97 1.05 6.66 -10.38
CA HIS A 97 0.80 6.37 -8.97
C HIS A 97 -0.57 5.68 -8.74
N SER A 98 -1.63 6.17 -9.38
CA SER A 98 -2.95 5.52 -9.30
C SER A 98 -2.99 4.16 -10.00
N CYS A 99 -2.25 3.98 -11.11
CA CYS A 99 -2.02 2.68 -11.73
C CYS A 99 -1.32 1.69 -10.78
N LEU A 100 -0.35 2.15 -9.98
CA LEU A 100 0.25 1.34 -8.92
C LEU A 100 -0.79 0.95 -7.87
N ASP A 101 -1.50 1.92 -7.28
CA ASP A 101 -2.47 1.66 -6.22
C ASP A 101 -3.47 0.58 -6.64
N VAL A 102 -4.06 0.65 -7.84
CA VAL A 102 -5.00 -0.39 -8.28
C VAL A 102 -4.33 -1.74 -8.55
N HIS A 103 -3.15 -1.76 -9.17
CA HIS A 103 -2.43 -3.01 -9.46
C HIS A 103 -2.04 -3.73 -8.16
N ASP A 104 -1.42 -3.02 -7.23
CA ASP A 104 -0.97 -3.54 -5.94
C ASP A 104 -2.19 -4.00 -5.11
N HIS A 105 -3.25 -3.19 -5.01
CA HIS A 105 -4.46 -3.55 -4.26
C HIS A 105 -5.17 -4.80 -4.79
N ILE A 106 -5.27 -4.96 -6.11
CA ILE A 106 -5.88 -6.15 -6.75
C ILE A 106 -5.00 -7.38 -6.57
N VAL A 107 -3.70 -7.27 -6.83
CA VAL A 107 -2.75 -8.40 -6.69
C VAL A 107 -2.62 -8.82 -5.23
N HIS A 108 -2.61 -7.86 -4.30
CA HIS A 108 -2.65 -8.12 -2.86
C HIS A 108 -3.87 -8.97 -2.50
N PHE A 109 -5.08 -8.52 -2.84
CA PHE A 109 -6.26 -9.28 -2.42
C PHE A 109 -6.23 -10.68 -3.02
N TYR A 110 -6.14 -10.82 -4.35
CA TYR A 110 -6.26 -12.15 -4.94
C TYR A 110 -5.06 -13.03 -4.61
N HIS A 111 -3.83 -12.60 -4.88
CA HIS A 111 -2.67 -13.49 -4.86
C HIS A 111 -1.95 -13.58 -3.51
N LEU A 112 -2.11 -12.58 -2.65
CA LEU A 112 -1.53 -12.58 -1.31
C LEU A 112 -2.56 -12.94 -0.23
N HIS A 113 -3.77 -12.37 -0.26
CA HIS A 113 -4.69 -12.43 0.89
C HIS A 113 -5.86 -13.41 0.73
N ALA A 114 -6.41 -13.63 -0.47
CA ALA A 114 -7.68 -14.32 -0.66
C ALA A 114 -7.68 -15.75 -0.12
N LEU A 115 -6.53 -16.44 -0.16
CA LEU A 115 -6.37 -17.80 0.38
C LEU A 115 -6.39 -17.89 1.93
N ASP A 116 -6.53 -16.76 2.65
CA ASP A 116 -6.90 -16.75 4.07
C ASP A 116 -8.43 -16.85 4.27
N TRP A 117 -9.20 -16.52 3.24
CA TRP A 117 -10.66 -16.43 3.25
C TRP A 117 -11.30 -17.59 2.47
N VAL A 118 -10.80 -17.87 1.26
CA VAL A 118 -11.30 -18.92 0.37
C VAL A 118 -10.38 -20.14 0.30
N SER A 119 -10.97 -21.33 0.18
CA SER A 119 -10.28 -22.63 0.15
C SER A 119 -10.55 -23.37 -1.16
N PRO A 120 -9.52 -23.71 -1.97
CA PRO A 120 -9.67 -24.57 -3.15
C PRO A 120 -10.22 -25.96 -2.82
N VAL A 121 -10.02 -26.45 -1.58
CA VAL A 121 -10.57 -27.73 -1.13
C VAL A 121 -12.08 -27.59 -0.86
N ALA A 122 -12.51 -26.53 -0.17
CA ALA A 122 -13.93 -26.29 0.09
C ALA A 122 -14.73 -25.99 -1.21
N ALA A 123 -14.09 -25.38 -2.22
CA ALA A 123 -14.66 -25.17 -3.55
C ALA A 123 -15.08 -26.47 -4.28
N LEU A 124 -14.52 -27.63 -3.91
CA LEU A 124 -14.90 -28.92 -4.48
C LEU A 124 -16.29 -29.40 -4.04
N ALA A 125 -16.85 -28.85 -2.96
CA ALA A 125 -18.20 -29.16 -2.50
C ALA A 125 -19.29 -28.26 -3.11
N ALA A 126 -18.92 -27.29 -3.96
CA ALA A 126 -19.85 -26.32 -4.54
C ALA A 126 -20.73 -26.94 -5.63
N ASP A 127 -21.95 -26.44 -5.77
CA ASP A 127 -22.79 -26.64 -6.94
C ASP A 127 -22.48 -25.57 -8.00
N PRO A 128 -21.89 -25.92 -9.18
CA PRO A 128 -21.53 -24.94 -10.20
C PRO A 128 -22.69 -24.11 -10.74
N ALA A 129 -23.94 -24.60 -10.66
CA ALA A 129 -25.11 -23.83 -11.06
C ALA A 129 -25.46 -22.76 -10.02
N LYS A 130 -25.32 -23.09 -8.73
CA LYS A 130 -25.48 -22.11 -7.64
C LYS A 130 -24.33 -21.12 -7.59
N THR A 131 -23.09 -21.51 -7.92
CA THR A 131 -21.98 -20.56 -8.08
C THR A 131 -22.23 -19.59 -9.24
N ALA A 132 -22.76 -20.07 -10.37
CA ALA A 132 -23.14 -19.20 -11.48
C ALA A 132 -24.26 -18.22 -11.09
N GLN A 133 -25.29 -18.70 -10.41
CA GLN A 133 -26.37 -17.86 -9.86
C GLN A 133 -25.80 -16.81 -8.89
N LEU A 134 -24.97 -17.24 -7.93
CA LEU A 134 -24.31 -16.36 -6.96
C LEU A 134 -23.52 -15.24 -7.62
N GLN A 135 -22.65 -15.53 -8.60
CA GLN A 135 -21.86 -14.50 -9.28
C GLN A 135 -22.77 -13.44 -9.94
N ASN A 136 -23.85 -13.87 -10.58
CA ASN A 136 -24.82 -12.96 -11.20
C ASN A 136 -25.59 -12.14 -10.13
N ASP A 137 -25.91 -12.73 -8.98
CA ASP A 137 -26.66 -12.07 -7.90
C ASP A 137 -25.80 -11.08 -7.09
N ILE A 138 -24.52 -11.38 -6.83
CA ILE A 138 -23.62 -10.46 -6.11
C ILE A 138 -23.38 -9.16 -6.90
N LEU A 139 -23.35 -9.24 -8.23
CA LEU A 139 -23.21 -8.08 -9.12
C LEU A 139 -24.42 -7.17 -9.09
N ASN A 140 -25.61 -7.70 -8.77
CA ASN A 140 -26.80 -6.89 -8.53
C ASN A 140 -26.86 -6.37 -7.08
N THR A 141 -26.32 -7.13 -6.11
CA THR A 141 -26.49 -6.89 -4.67
C THR A 141 -25.43 -5.96 -4.08
N TYR A 142 -24.18 -6.06 -4.52
CA TYR A 142 -23.03 -5.33 -3.97
C TYR A 142 -22.43 -4.33 -4.96
N ASN A 143 -23.23 -3.89 -5.94
CA ASN A 143 -22.79 -2.90 -6.91
C ASN A 143 -22.61 -1.53 -6.25
N VAL A 144 -21.35 -1.08 -6.17
CA VAL A 144 -20.99 0.29 -5.77
C VAL A 144 -20.30 1.04 -6.93
N SER A 145 -20.43 0.57 -8.17
CA SER A 145 -20.15 1.39 -9.36
C SER A 145 -21.21 2.49 -9.51
N GLY A 146 -20.86 3.62 -10.11
CA GLY A 146 -21.69 4.84 -10.09
C GLY A 146 -21.52 5.72 -8.84
N LEU A 147 -20.60 5.39 -7.93
CA LEU A 147 -20.12 6.33 -6.91
C LEU A 147 -19.08 7.33 -7.46
N ALA A 148 -18.47 7.07 -8.62
CA ALA A 148 -17.64 8.04 -9.33
C ALA A 148 -18.49 9.21 -9.91
N PRO A 149 -17.91 10.38 -10.17
CA PRO A 149 -18.53 11.41 -11.00
C PRO A 149 -18.82 10.89 -12.41
N ALA A 150 -19.97 11.23 -12.98
CA ALA A 150 -20.43 10.70 -14.26
C ALA A 150 -19.57 11.12 -15.47
N ASP A 151 -18.90 12.27 -15.37
CA ASP A 151 -17.92 12.79 -16.34
C ASP A 151 -16.55 12.08 -16.26
N LEU A 152 -16.32 11.29 -15.19
CA LEU A 152 -15.17 10.41 -15.02
C LEU A 152 -15.51 8.94 -15.28
N GLU A 153 -16.68 8.67 -15.87
CA GLU A 153 -16.93 7.37 -16.47
C GLU A 153 -16.10 7.15 -17.73
N SER A 154 -15.68 5.91 -17.97
CA SER A 154 -14.85 5.66 -19.15
C SER A 154 -15.70 5.70 -20.41
N SER A 155 -15.13 6.28 -21.47
CA SER A 155 -15.70 6.25 -22.82
C SER A 155 -15.55 4.87 -23.50
N SER A 156 -14.78 3.96 -22.90
CA SER A 156 -14.62 2.58 -23.37
C SER A 156 -14.73 1.58 -22.21
N SER A 157 -14.90 0.29 -22.53
CA SER A 157 -14.95 -0.79 -21.55
C SER A 157 -14.36 -2.06 -22.16
N ALA A 158 -13.73 -2.89 -21.32
CA ALA A 158 -13.31 -4.24 -21.70
C ALA A 158 -14.52 -5.19 -21.89
N TYR A 159 -15.69 -4.81 -21.37
CA TYR A 159 -16.96 -5.54 -21.45
C TYR A 159 -18.07 -4.64 -22.05
N PRO A 160 -17.91 -4.14 -23.29
CA PRO A 160 -18.67 -3.00 -23.85
C PRO A 160 -20.17 -3.26 -24.14
N LYS A 161 -20.70 -4.41 -23.73
CA LYS A 161 -22.12 -4.77 -23.88
C LYS A 161 -22.77 -5.31 -22.60
N GLU A 162 -21.98 -5.58 -21.56
CA GLU A 162 -22.31 -6.11 -20.22
C GLU A 162 -21.15 -7.00 -19.76
N PHE A 163 -20.94 -7.09 -18.44
CA PHE A 163 -20.08 -8.12 -17.87
C PHE A 163 -20.65 -9.53 -18.19
N PRO A 164 -19.85 -10.48 -18.71
CA PRO A 164 -20.36 -11.78 -19.13
C PRO A 164 -21.05 -12.54 -18.00
N LYS A 165 -22.34 -12.86 -18.19
CA LYS A 165 -23.12 -13.65 -17.23
C LYS A 165 -22.44 -14.99 -16.94
N ALA A 166 -22.33 -15.32 -15.66
CA ALA A 166 -21.76 -16.58 -15.23
C ALA A 166 -22.62 -17.76 -15.70
N THR A 167 -21.96 -18.88 -16.02
CA THR A 167 -22.63 -20.10 -16.48
C THR A 167 -22.19 -21.32 -15.67
N THR A 168 -23.08 -22.28 -15.51
CA THR A 168 -22.80 -23.59 -14.90
C THR A 168 -21.61 -24.29 -15.58
N ALA A 169 -21.49 -24.16 -16.91
CA ALA A 169 -20.41 -24.76 -17.69
C ALA A 169 -19.04 -24.17 -17.33
N TYR A 170 -18.95 -22.84 -17.16
CA TYR A 170 -17.72 -22.17 -16.74
C TYR A 170 -17.27 -22.65 -15.35
N PHE A 171 -18.16 -22.60 -14.36
CA PHE A 171 -17.82 -23.01 -13.00
C PHE A 171 -17.55 -24.51 -12.87
N GLY A 172 -18.26 -25.35 -13.64
CA GLY A 172 -17.98 -26.79 -13.70
C GLY A 172 -16.58 -27.08 -14.28
N ALA A 173 -16.15 -26.33 -15.29
CA ALA A 173 -14.81 -26.44 -15.84
C ALA A 173 -13.72 -25.98 -14.84
N VAL A 174 -13.95 -24.88 -14.12
CA VAL A 174 -13.04 -24.41 -13.06
C VAL A 174 -12.95 -25.43 -11.92
N GLN A 175 -14.09 -25.92 -11.41
CA GLN A 175 -14.12 -26.93 -10.35
C GLN A 175 -13.42 -28.22 -10.78
N ALA A 176 -13.62 -28.68 -12.01
CA ALA A 176 -12.92 -29.85 -12.55
C ALA A 176 -11.40 -29.63 -12.67
N LYS A 177 -10.94 -28.40 -12.96
CA LYS A 177 -9.51 -28.04 -12.96
C LYS A 177 -8.94 -28.07 -11.53
N ILE A 178 -9.65 -27.51 -10.54
CA ILE A 178 -9.25 -27.57 -9.12
C ILE A 178 -9.20 -29.02 -8.66
N LYS A 179 -10.22 -29.83 -8.98
CA LYS A 179 -10.27 -31.25 -8.59
C LYS A 179 -9.08 -32.03 -9.12
N LYS A 180 -8.67 -31.84 -10.38
CA LYS A 180 -7.47 -32.48 -10.96
C LYS A 180 -6.19 -32.11 -10.21
N ILE A 181 -6.06 -30.87 -9.73
CA ILE A 181 -4.89 -30.44 -8.93
C ILE A 181 -4.91 -31.15 -7.58
N VAL A 182 -6.06 -31.16 -6.89
CA VAL A 182 -6.22 -31.81 -5.57
C VAL A 182 -6.03 -33.33 -5.66
N ASP A 183 -6.68 -34.00 -6.62
CA ASP A 183 -6.57 -35.45 -6.86
C ASP A 183 -5.13 -35.89 -7.19
N SER A 184 -4.30 -35.02 -7.77
CA SER A 184 -2.92 -35.36 -8.13
C SER A 184 -1.95 -35.38 -6.94
N GLY A 185 -2.35 -34.81 -5.79
CA GLY A 185 -1.45 -34.58 -4.65
C GLY A 185 -0.37 -33.51 -4.89
N GLN A 186 -0.18 -33.03 -6.12
CA GLN A 186 0.79 -32.00 -6.48
C GLN A 186 0.19 -30.60 -6.32
N LEU A 187 -0.16 -30.25 -5.08
CA LEU A 187 -0.89 -29.03 -4.74
C LEU A 187 -0.16 -27.72 -5.06
N GLY A 188 1.15 -27.76 -5.29
CA GLY A 188 1.96 -26.57 -5.63
C GLY A 188 1.83 -25.49 -4.57
N ILE A 189 1.46 -24.27 -4.96
CA ILE A 189 1.21 -23.15 -4.03
C ILE A 189 0.13 -23.45 -2.98
N PHE A 190 -0.75 -24.43 -3.22
CA PHE A 190 -1.77 -24.84 -2.27
C PHE A 190 -1.28 -25.87 -1.24
N SER A 191 -0.01 -26.27 -1.22
CA SER A 191 0.49 -27.21 -0.21
C SER A 191 0.77 -26.57 1.17
N ALA A 192 0.85 -25.24 1.23
CA ALA A 192 1.35 -24.49 2.40
C ALA A 192 0.25 -23.71 3.14
N GLN A 193 -0.89 -24.35 3.39
CA GLN A 193 -2.02 -23.73 4.10
C GLN A 193 -2.91 -24.77 4.81
N TRP A 194 -3.57 -24.36 5.90
CA TRP A 194 -4.40 -25.21 6.74
C TRP A 194 -5.84 -25.33 6.23
N TRP A 195 -6.07 -25.98 5.09
CA TRP A 195 -7.40 -26.06 4.45
C TRP A 195 -8.51 -26.73 5.28
N ASP A 196 -8.14 -27.46 6.32
CA ASP A 196 -9.05 -28.08 7.29
C ASP A 196 -9.41 -27.15 8.47
N HIS A 197 -8.89 -25.91 8.48
CA HIS A 197 -9.16 -24.93 9.53
C HIS A 197 -10.64 -24.48 9.51
N PRO A 198 -11.35 -24.47 10.66
CA PRO A 198 -12.80 -24.24 10.71
C PRO A 198 -13.26 -22.83 10.28
N ASP A 199 -12.35 -21.86 10.10
CA ASP A 199 -12.70 -20.55 9.52
C ASP A 199 -13.14 -20.64 8.05
N TYR A 200 -12.68 -21.65 7.29
CA TYR A 200 -13.16 -21.81 5.90
C TYR A 200 -14.65 -22.18 5.83
N ASN A 201 -15.20 -22.79 6.90
CA ASN A 201 -16.63 -23.11 7.00
C ASN A 201 -17.52 -21.87 7.28
N ILE A 202 -16.94 -20.66 7.45
CA ILE A 202 -17.70 -19.41 7.52
C ILE A 202 -18.31 -19.07 6.16
N LEU A 203 -17.64 -19.42 5.06
CA LEU A 203 -18.12 -19.19 3.70
C LEU A 203 -18.75 -20.47 3.13
N PRO A 204 -19.85 -20.37 2.37
CA PRO A 204 -20.41 -21.52 1.66
C PRO A 204 -19.47 -21.96 0.50
N PRO A 205 -19.50 -23.25 0.10
CA PRO A 205 -18.72 -23.78 -1.02
C PRO A 205 -18.78 -22.95 -2.30
N GLU A 206 -19.92 -22.37 -2.62
CA GLU A 206 -20.12 -21.54 -3.81
C GLU A 206 -19.26 -20.26 -3.79
N VAL A 207 -19.10 -19.61 -2.63
CA VAL A 207 -18.22 -18.43 -2.50
C VAL A 207 -16.75 -18.84 -2.69
N HIS A 208 -16.36 -20.02 -2.19
CA HIS A 208 -15.01 -20.56 -2.41
C HIS A 208 -14.73 -20.80 -3.89
N LEU A 209 -15.65 -21.43 -4.63
CA LEU A 209 -15.47 -21.69 -6.06
C LEU A 209 -15.43 -20.40 -6.89
N MET A 210 -16.27 -19.42 -6.55
CA MET A 210 -16.27 -18.09 -7.17
C MET A 210 -14.93 -17.35 -6.94
N GLY A 211 -14.50 -17.22 -5.69
CA GLY A 211 -13.25 -16.52 -5.34
C GLY A 211 -12.01 -17.19 -5.93
N VAL A 212 -11.96 -18.52 -6.01
CA VAL A 212 -10.85 -19.25 -6.67
C VAL A 212 -10.89 -19.10 -8.20
N ALA A 213 -12.07 -18.97 -8.81
CA ALA A 213 -12.17 -18.65 -10.23
C ALA A 213 -11.64 -17.22 -10.52
N HIS A 214 -12.02 -16.25 -9.69
CA HIS A 214 -11.58 -14.86 -9.82
C HIS A 214 -10.07 -14.71 -9.54
N TYR A 215 -9.52 -15.41 -8.56
CA TYR A 215 -8.07 -15.55 -8.32
C TYR A 215 -7.30 -15.88 -9.61
N LEU A 216 -7.78 -16.89 -10.35
CA LEU A 216 -7.17 -17.36 -11.59
C LEU A 216 -7.32 -16.34 -12.73
N ASN A 217 -8.50 -15.73 -12.89
CA ASN A 217 -8.74 -14.70 -13.91
C ASN A 217 -7.86 -13.47 -13.70
N ILE A 218 -7.72 -13.02 -12.45
CA ILE A 218 -6.98 -11.81 -12.10
C ILE A 218 -5.47 -12.02 -12.26
N LEU A 219 -4.95 -13.24 -12.07
CA LEU A 219 -3.54 -13.57 -12.31
C LEU A 219 -3.11 -13.25 -13.75
N ASP A 220 -3.97 -13.57 -14.72
CA ASP A 220 -3.74 -13.23 -16.12
C ASP A 220 -3.93 -11.73 -16.38
N ARG A 221 -4.99 -11.12 -15.83
CA ARG A 221 -5.42 -9.75 -16.15
C ARG A 221 -4.57 -8.65 -15.51
N GLN A 222 -3.95 -8.87 -14.35
CA GLN A 222 -3.20 -7.82 -13.65
C GLN A 222 -2.06 -7.20 -14.48
N ARG A 223 -1.46 -7.94 -15.43
CA ARG A 223 -0.41 -7.44 -16.32
C ARG A 223 -0.90 -6.30 -17.24
N ASP A 224 -2.20 -6.30 -17.55
CA ASP A 224 -2.81 -5.34 -18.46
C ASP A 224 -3.09 -4.02 -17.73
N ILE A 225 -3.12 -4.01 -16.38
CA ILE A 225 -3.28 -2.81 -15.54
C ILE A 225 -2.04 -1.90 -15.59
N VAL A 226 -0.83 -2.49 -15.70
CA VAL A 226 0.45 -1.76 -15.62
C VAL A 226 0.90 -1.12 -16.95
N ILE A 227 0.05 -1.11 -17.98
CA ILE A 227 0.33 -0.47 -19.28
C ILE A 227 0.71 1.03 -19.15
N PRO A 228 0.10 1.85 -18.27
CA PRO A 228 0.53 3.24 -18.06
C PRO A 228 1.98 3.35 -17.59
N HIS A 229 2.42 2.46 -16.69
CA HIS A 229 3.84 2.39 -16.30
C HIS A 229 4.77 2.04 -17.47
N VAL A 230 4.35 1.12 -18.34
CA VAL A 230 5.13 0.72 -19.52
C VAL A 230 5.21 1.86 -20.55
N ILE A 231 4.12 2.61 -20.76
CA ILE A 231 4.06 3.70 -21.74
C ILE A 231 4.78 4.96 -21.25
N PHE A 232 4.51 5.42 -20.03
CA PHE A 232 5.11 6.65 -19.50
C PHE A 232 6.50 6.45 -18.89
N GLY A 233 6.78 5.25 -18.36
CA GLY A 233 8.05 4.91 -17.69
C GLY A 233 8.90 3.87 -18.42
N GLY A 234 8.50 3.42 -19.61
CA GLY A 234 9.22 2.44 -20.43
C GLY A 234 9.14 0.98 -19.98
N LYS A 235 8.77 0.68 -18.72
CA LYS A 235 8.60 -0.68 -18.20
C LYS A 235 7.84 -0.77 -16.87
N ASN A 236 7.41 -1.97 -16.53
CA ASN A 236 7.03 -2.38 -15.18
C ASN A 236 7.58 -3.80 -14.92
N PRO A 237 8.11 -4.13 -13.72
CA PRO A 237 8.37 -3.23 -12.59
C PRO A 237 9.51 -2.22 -12.83
N HIS A 238 9.64 -1.27 -11.90
CA HIS A 238 10.64 -0.20 -11.87
C HIS A 238 10.66 0.75 -13.09
N PRO A 239 9.55 1.46 -13.42
CA PRO A 239 9.49 2.48 -14.47
C PRO A 239 10.52 3.61 -14.30
N HIS A 240 10.90 4.28 -15.37
CA HIS A 240 11.87 5.37 -15.34
C HIS A 240 11.23 6.75 -15.11
N TYR A 241 12.00 7.64 -14.48
CA TYR A 241 11.63 9.01 -14.11
C TYR A 241 12.81 9.96 -14.34
N ILE A 242 12.59 11.27 -14.18
CA ILE A 242 13.64 12.29 -14.08
C ILE A 242 13.25 13.34 -13.03
N VAL A 243 14.25 13.93 -12.35
CA VAL A 243 14.04 15.16 -11.57
C VAL A 243 13.58 16.27 -12.52
N GLY A 244 12.56 17.02 -12.15
CA GLY A 244 11.95 18.06 -12.97
C GLY A 244 10.78 17.60 -13.84
N GLY A 245 10.48 16.30 -13.89
CA GLY A 245 9.25 15.82 -14.52
C GLY A 245 9.26 14.34 -14.95
N MET A 246 9.09 14.10 -16.24
CA MET A 246 8.98 12.79 -16.88
C MET A 246 9.80 12.72 -18.18
N PRO A 247 10.49 11.60 -18.48
CA PRO A 247 11.29 11.46 -19.70
C PRO A 247 10.48 11.18 -20.98
N CYS A 248 9.18 10.88 -20.86
CA CYS A 248 8.32 10.50 -21.97
C CYS A 248 7.76 11.71 -22.73
N ALA A 249 8.56 12.26 -23.64
CA ALA A 249 8.17 13.38 -24.50
C ALA A 249 6.89 13.09 -25.30
N ILE A 250 6.07 14.13 -25.48
CA ILE A 250 4.77 14.09 -26.15
C ILE A 250 4.87 14.73 -27.54
N SER A 251 4.41 14.03 -28.57
CA SER A 251 4.15 14.59 -29.90
C SER A 251 2.97 13.88 -30.55
N MET A 252 2.06 14.66 -31.14
CA MET A 252 0.95 14.11 -31.94
C MET A 252 1.30 14.00 -33.43
N ASP A 253 2.38 14.66 -33.87
CA ASP A 253 2.83 14.69 -35.26
C ASP A 253 3.92 13.64 -35.56
N ASP A 254 4.61 13.12 -34.53
CA ASP A 254 5.59 12.04 -34.66
C ASP A 254 5.07 10.74 -34.02
N MET A 255 4.77 9.75 -34.87
CA MET A 255 4.32 8.43 -34.43
C MET A 255 5.43 7.59 -33.75
N ASN A 256 6.68 8.02 -33.79
CA ASN A 256 7.79 7.43 -33.02
C ASN A 256 7.98 8.07 -31.65
N ALA A 257 7.31 9.18 -31.35
CA ALA A 257 7.43 9.82 -30.05
C ALA A 257 6.93 8.89 -28.93
N PRO A 258 7.56 8.90 -27.73
CA PRO A 258 7.17 8.04 -26.61
C PRO A 258 5.67 8.11 -26.29
N ILE A 259 5.10 9.31 -26.33
CA ILE A 259 3.66 9.56 -26.16
C ILE A 259 3.10 10.19 -27.44
N ASN A 260 2.24 9.43 -28.11
CA ASN A 260 1.45 9.84 -29.28
C ASN A 260 0.02 9.27 -29.16
N THR A 261 -0.87 9.59 -30.10
CA THR A 261 -2.29 9.20 -30.08
C THR A 261 -2.52 7.70 -29.85
N ALA A 262 -1.72 6.82 -30.47
CA ALA A 262 -1.87 5.38 -30.30
C ALA A 262 -1.43 4.90 -28.91
N ARG A 263 -0.49 5.59 -28.28
CA ARG A 263 -0.04 5.30 -26.90
C ARG A 263 -1.07 5.78 -25.88
N LEU A 264 -1.64 6.97 -26.08
CA LEU A 264 -2.73 7.48 -25.25
C LEU A 264 -3.96 6.56 -25.29
N ALA A 265 -4.36 6.08 -26.48
CA ALA A 265 -5.46 5.11 -26.61
C ALA A 265 -5.22 3.80 -25.83
N ALA A 266 -3.97 3.30 -25.81
CA ALA A 266 -3.62 2.11 -25.02
C ALA A 266 -3.64 2.37 -23.50
N VAL A 267 -3.33 3.59 -23.06
CA VAL A 267 -3.50 4.02 -21.65
C VAL A 267 -4.99 4.07 -21.28
N ASP A 268 -5.84 4.69 -22.10
CA ASP A 268 -7.29 4.76 -21.84
C ASP A 268 -7.94 3.37 -21.77
N GLN A 269 -7.58 2.47 -22.70
CA GLN A 269 -8.05 1.08 -22.68
C GLN A 269 -7.61 0.34 -21.41
N SER A 270 -6.38 0.58 -20.92
CA SER A 270 -5.87 0.01 -19.67
C SER A 270 -6.63 0.54 -18.45
N ILE A 271 -6.88 1.85 -18.37
CA ILE A 271 -7.65 2.47 -17.28
C ILE A 271 -9.08 1.92 -17.28
N SER A 272 -9.69 1.78 -18.45
CA SER A 272 -11.04 1.24 -18.63
C SER A 272 -11.16 -0.21 -18.17
N LEU A 273 -10.24 -1.08 -18.59
CA LEU A 273 -10.14 -2.45 -18.09
C LEU A 273 -9.94 -2.46 -16.56
N THR A 274 -9.11 -1.56 -16.04
CA THR A 274 -8.81 -1.47 -14.61
C THR A 274 -10.06 -1.13 -13.80
N LYS A 275 -10.86 -0.16 -14.24
CA LYS A 275 -12.17 0.16 -13.64
C LYS A 275 -13.13 -1.04 -13.68
N ASP A 276 -13.21 -1.75 -14.81
CA ASP A 276 -14.04 -2.95 -14.94
C ASP A 276 -13.60 -4.07 -13.98
N LEU A 277 -12.30 -4.31 -13.81
CA LEU A 277 -11.77 -5.32 -12.89
C LEU A 277 -12.09 -4.99 -11.42
N VAL A 278 -11.98 -3.71 -11.02
CA VAL A 278 -12.35 -3.28 -9.67
C VAL A 278 -13.86 -3.44 -9.44
N ASN A 279 -14.68 -2.93 -10.37
CA ASN A 279 -16.13 -2.84 -10.21
C ASN A 279 -16.87 -4.18 -10.34
N TYR A 280 -16.39 -5.10 -11.18
CA TYR A 280 -17.09 -6.35 -11.50
C TYR A 280 -16.46 -7.62 -10.88
N PHE A 281 -15.27 -7.53 -10.29
CA PHE A 281 -14.65 -8.65 -9.57
C PHE A 281 -14.29 -8.26 -8.13
N TYR A 282 -13.37 -7.30 -7.97
CA TYR A 282 -12.73 -7.07 -6.68
C TYR A 282 -13.71 -6.59 -5.59
N LEU A 283 -14.47 -5.53 -5.86
CA LEU A 283 -15.43 -4.98 -4.90
C LEU A 283 -16.58 -5.96 -4.56
N PRO A 284 -17.27 -6.58 -5.55
CA PRO A 284 -18.31 -7.55 -5.27
C PRO A 284 -17.84 -8.75 -4.44
N ASP A 285 -16.66 -9.31 -4.71
CA ASP A 285 -16.08 -10.41 -3.94
C ASP A 285 -15.84 -10.01 -2.48
N ILE A 286 -15.21 -8.86 -2.27
CA ILE A 286 -14.88 -8.33 -0.94
C ILE A 286 -16.12 -8.03 -0.12
N LEU A 287 -17.15 -7.42 -0.72
CA LEU A 287 -18.39 -7.10 -0.02
C LEU A 287 -19.21 -8.37 0.29
N ALA A 288 -19.21 -9.36 -0.61
CA ALA A 288 -19.83 -10.65 -0.35
C ALA A 288 -19.16 -11.42 0.80
N ILE A 289 -17.83 -11.54 0.77
CA ILE A 289 -17.04 -12.20 1.84
C ILE A 289 -17.17 -11.42 3.15
N GLY A 290 -16.94 -10.10 3.10
CA GLY A 290 -16.96 -9.22 4.27
C GLY A 290 -18.31 -9.24 4.99
N LYS A 291 -19.43 -9.22 4.26
CA LYS A 291 -20.77 -9.31 4.87
C LYS A 291 -21.00 -10.63 5.61
N ILE A 292 -20.60 -11.76 5.04
CA ILE A 292 -20.74 -13.06 5.70
C ILE A 292 -19.89 -13.11 6.97
N TYR A 293 -18.65 -12.58 6.94
CA TYR A 293 -17.79 -12.50 8.11
C TYR A 293 -18.36 -11.57 9.20
N VAL A 294 -18.85 -10.38 8.84
CA VAL A 294 -19.50 -9.45 9.80
C VAL A 294 -20.76 -10.07 10.40
N GLN A 295 -21.58 -10.78 9.62
CA GLN A 295 -22.74 -11.53 10.12
C GLN A 295 -22.34 -12.68 11.06
N ALA A 296 -21.16 -13.28 10.87
CA ALA A 296 -20.55 -14.24 11.78
C ALA A 296 -19.85 -13.60 13.01
N GLY A 297 -19.99 -12.27 13.20
CA GLY A 297 -19.40 -11.53 14.32
C GLY A 297 -17.90 -11.25 14.20
N LYS A 298 -17.31 -11.43 13.01
CA LYS A 298 -15.86 -11.23 12.76
C LYS A 298 -15.55 -9.76 12.44
N VAL A 299 -15.46 -8.96 13.49
CA VAL A 299 -15.04 -7.55 13.51
C VAL A 299 -13.82 -7.32 14.43
N ASP A 300 -12.99 -8.36 14.56
CA ASP A 300 -11.75 -8.41 15.35
C ASP A 300 -10.51 -7.95 14.52
N GLY A 301 -9.35 -7.88 15.19
CA GLY A 301 -8.07 -7.52 14.57
C GLY A 301 -7.87 -6.04 14.22
N GLY A 302 -8.68 -5.14 14.78
CA GLY A 302 -8.59 -3.69 14.60
C GLY A 302 -7.34 -3.05 15.19
N GLY A 303 -6.86 -3.50 16.35
CA GLY A 303 -5.60 -3.01 16.95
C GLY A 303 -5.47 -1.49 16.98
N LEU A 304 -4.38 -0.94 16.46
CA LEU A 304 -4.11 0.50 16.45
C LEU A 304 -5.17 1.31 15.69
N SER A 305 -5.83 0.83 14.62
CA SER A 305 -6.92 1.58 13.95
C SER A 305 -8.06 2.03 14.89
N LYS A 306 -8.28 1.32 16.00
CA LYS A 306 -9.25 1.71 17.05
C LYS A 306 -8.78 2.94 17.84
N LYS A 307 -7.46 3.07 18.01
CA LYS A 307 -6.76 4.05 18.87
C LYS A 307 -6.20 5.25 18.11
N ARG A 308 -5.50 5.03 16.99
CA ARG A 308 -4.72 6.03 16.24
C ARG A 308 -4.44 5.60 14.79
N ALA A 309 -4.96 6.38 13.84
CA ALA A 309 -4.73 6.22 12.41
C ALA A 309 -4.07 7.48 11.82
N LEU A 310 -3.06 7.33 10.96
CA LEU A 310 -2.25 8.41 10.39
C LEU A 310 -2.17 8.26 8.86
N SER A 311 -2.23 9.39 8.15
CA SER A 311 -2.11 9.45 6.69
C SER A 311 -1.49 10.78 6.26
N TYR A 312 -0.85 10.80 5.08
CA TYR A 312 -0.08 11.94 4.57
C TYR A 312 -0.79 12.75 3.47
N GLY A 313 -1.76 12.17 2.77
CA GLY A 313 -2.42 12.83 1.63
C GLY A 313 -1.57 12.86 0.36
N ASP A 314 -2.25 12.77 -0.79
CA ASP A 314 -1.61 12.69 -2.10
C ASP A 314 -2.56 13.10 -3.25
N TYR A 315 -2.08 12.88 -4.47
CA TYR A 315 -2.68 13.21 -5.74
C TYR A 315 -2.85 14.73 -5.92
N PRO A 316 -1.75 15.50 -5.95
CA PRO A 316 -1.79 16.93 -6.22
C PRO A 316 -2.41 17.19 -7.60
N ASP A 317 -3.54 17.90 -7.62
CA ASP A 317 -4.32 18.23 -8.82
C ASP A 317 -3.51 19.10 -9.80
N GLU A 318 -2.80 20.09 -9.24
CA GLU A 318 -1.97 21.05 -9.95
C GLU A 318 -0.53 21.03 -9.41
N PRO A 319 0.48 21.42 -10.22
CA PRO A 319 1.86 21.53 -9.75
C PRO A 319 2.02 22.48 -8.55
N TYR A 320 2.77 22.00 -7.55
CA TYR A 320 3.03 22.69 -6.28
C TYR A 320 4.48 23.19 -6.19
N THR A 321 4.76 24.08 -5.25
CA THR A 321 6.10 24.69 -5.06
C THR A 321 6.93 24.09 -3.93
N GLY A 322 6.30 23.31 -3.05
CA GLY A 322 6.96 22.60 -1.94
C GLY A 322 5.92 22.08 -0.93
N ILE A 323 6.38 21.46 0.15
CA ILE A 323 5.47 21.04 1.23
C ILE A 323 5.36 22.08 2.36
N ALA A 324 6.42 22.82 2.67
CA ALA A 324 6.59 23.51 3.96
C ALA A 324 5.48 24.52 4.31
N ASP A 325 4.97 25.27 3.33
CA ASP A 325 3.89 26.24 3.47
C ASP A 325 2.48 25.61 3.37
N GLY A 326 2.41 24.31 3.10
CA GLY A 326 1.18 23.55 2.86
C GLY A 326 0.69 23.50 1.41
N ASP A 327 1.43 24.03 0.41
CA ASP A 327 0.96 24.09 -0.98
C ASP A 327 0.64 22.71 -1.58
N TYR A 328 1.51 21.71 -1.37
CA TYR A 328 1.24 20.31 -1.69
C TYR A 328 -0.13 19.84 -1.13
N HIS A 329 -0.33 19.96 0.18
CA HIS A 329 -1.53 19.47 0.85
C HIS A 329 -2.81 20.20 0.43
N ARG A 330 -2.74 21.49 0.10
CA ARG A 330 -3.89 22.26 -0.43
C ARG A 330 -4.31 21.81 -1.83
N LYS A 331 -3.36 21.31 -2.63
CA LYS A 331 -3.58 20.89 -4.03
C LYS A 331 -3.93 19.41 -4.17
N ASN A 332 -3.72 18.59 -3.15
CA ASN A 332 -4.11 17.19 -3.15
C ASN A 332 -5.63 17.02 -3.39
N ILE A 333 -6.03 16.11 -4.28
CA ILE A 333 -7.44 15.72 -4.41
C ILE A 333 -7.87 14.74 -3.31
N VAL A 334 -6.91 14.11 -2.60
CA VAL A 334 -7.17 13.34 -1.38
C VAL A 334 -6.40 13.98 -0.22
N ARG A 335 -7.03 14.92 0.48
CA ARG A 335 -6.46 15.67 1.62
C ARG A 335 -6.61 14.85 2.90
N SER A 336 -6.13 13.62 2.87
CA SER A 336 -6.11 12.67 4.00
C SER A 336 -4.96 12.94 4.99
N ASN A 337 -4.28 14.08 4.90
CA ASN A 337 -3.22 14.46 5.83
C ASN A 337 -3.77 14.69 7.24
N GLY A 338 -3.14 14.05 8.23
CA GLY A 338 -3.45 14.19 9.65
C GLY A 338 -3.50 12.85 10.40
N VAL A 339 -3.88 12.93 11.67
CA VAL A 339 -4.06 11.81 12.57
C VAL A 339 -5.47 11.83 13.16
N VAL A 340 -6.11 10.66 13.25
CA VAL A 340 -7.36 10.49 13.99
C VAL A 340 -7.12 9.56 15.18
N GLU A 341 -7.39 10.03 16.38
CA GLU A 341 -7.44 9.20 17.60
C GLU A 341 -8.88 8.79 17.95
N ASN A 342 -9.02 7.61 18.57
CA ASN A 342 -10.26 7.07 19.14
C ASN A 342 -11.44 6.85 18.17
N PHE A 343 -11.19 6.55 16.89
CA PHE A 343 -12.24 6.36 15.88
C PHE A 343 -13.28 5.30 16.26
N ALA A 344 -12.88 4.26 17.01
CA ALA A 344 -13.77 3.20 17.49
C ALA A 344 -14.88 3.69 18.46
N LEU A 345 -14.79 4.91 18.99
CA LEU A 345 -15.86 5.51 19.82
C LEU A 345 -17.01 6.12 18.98
N GLY A 346 -16.88 6.12 17.65
CA GLY A 346 -17.76 6.78 16.70
C GLY A 346 -17.15 8.09 16.17
N VAL A 347 -17.45 8.43 14.91
CA VAL A 347 -16.84 9.56 14.20
C VAL A 347 -17.05 10.90 14.91
N ASP A 348 -18.19 11.12 15.56
CA ASP A 348 -18.49 12.35 16.31
C ASP A 348 -17.65 12.51 17.60
N LYS A 349 -17.02 11.43 18.07
CA LYS A 349 -16.18 11.39 19.28
C LYS A 349 -14.68 11.19 18.96
N ALA A 350 -14.36 10.94 17.70
CA ALA A 350 -12.98 10.81 17.24
C ALA A 350 -12.26 12.17 17.31
N THR A 351 -10.98 12.18 17.64
CA THR A 351 -10.17 13.42 17.69
C THR A 351 -9.32 13.53 16.44
N PHE A 352 -9.56 14.53 15.59
CA PHE A 352 -8.65 14.86 14.49
C PHE A 352 -7.52 15.78 14.96
N ILE A 353 -6.30 15.46 14.56
CA ILE A 353 -5.08 16.26 14.75
C ILE A 353 -4.52 16.56 13.35
N ASN A 354 -4.40 17.84 13.03
CA ASN A 354 -3.85 18.25 11.74
C ASN A 354 -2.35 17.91 11.62
N LEU A 355 -1.89 17.66 10.39
CA LEU A 355 -0.49 17.46 10.05
C LEU A 355 -0.19 18.25 8.77
N GLU A 356 0.49 19.37 8.90
CA GLU A 356 0.86 20.28 7.82
C GLU A 356 2.30 20.03 7.34
N GLY A 357 2.69 20.57 6.18
CA GLY A 357 3.99 20.25 5.60
C GLY A 357 5.20 20.64 6.45
N LYS A 358 5.12 21.73 7.22
CA LYS A 358 6.15 22.10 8.21
C LYS A 358 6.33 21.03 9.30
N ASP A 359 5.27 20.32 9.67
CA ASP A 359 5.28 19.34 10.77
C ASP A 359 6.08 18.09 10.37
N PHE A 360 6.20 17.80 9.07
CA PHE A 360 7.09 16.76 8.54
C PHE A 360 8.58 17.09 8.65
N MET A 361 8.93 18.33 9.00
CA MET A 361 10.30 18.76 9.31
C MET A 361 10.50 19.09 10.79
N ASP A 362 9.50 18.81 11.63
CA ASP A 362 9.52 19.11 13.06
C ASP A 362 9.73 17.82 13.89
N PRO A 363 10.85 17.70 14.65
CA PRO A 363 11.10 16.55 15.53
C PRO A 363 10.04 16.37 16.63
N GLN A 364 9.24 17.40 16.96
CA GLN A 364 8.13 17.26 17.89
C GLN A 364 7.03 16.35 17.33
N TYR A 365 6.81 16.35 16.01
CA TYR A 365 5.68 15.66 15.38
C TYR A 365 6.01 14.26 14.94
N LEU A 366 7.19 14.04 14.35
CA LEU A 366 7.56 12.79 13.70
C LEU A 366 9.02 12.46 14.03
N SER A 367 9.29 11.22 14.40
CA SER A 367 10.64 10.70 14.68
C SER A 367 10.69 9.19 14.51
N GLU A 368 11.90 8.63 14.51
CA GLU A 368 12.15 7.19 14.59
C GLU A 368 12.90 6.84 15.87
N GLU A 369 12.52 5.73 16.48
CA GLU A 369 13.13 5.16 17.68
C GLU A 369 13.75 3.80 17.37
N VAL A 370 14.78 3.41 18.13
CA VAL A 370 15.54 2.17 17.89
C VAL A 370 15.74 1.29 19.12
N ASP A 371 15.12 1.60 20.26
CA ASP A 371 15.28 0.83 21.51
C ASP A 371 15.04 -0.67 21.32
N HIS A 372 13.99 -1.05 20.58
CA HIS A 372 13.63 -2.44 20.26
C HIS A 372 14.07 -2.89 18.85
N SER A 373 14.84 -2.05 18.13
CA SER A 373 15.35 -2.32 16.78
C SER A 373 16.84 -2.63 16.78
N TRP A 374 17.32 -3.46 15.85
CA TRP A 374 18.75 -3.76 15.66
C TRP A 374 19.53 -2.62 14.99
N PHE A 375 19.44 -1.42 15.56
CA PHE A 375 20.25 -0.25 15.23
C PHE A 375 20.80 0.42 16.49
N GLU A 376 21.81 1.25 16.32
CA GLU A 376 22.41 2.07 17.37
C GLU A 376 22.35 3.55 16.98
N TYR A 377 22.08 4.41 17.95
CA TYR A 377 22.03 5.87 17.79
C TYR A 377 23.16 6.50 18.60
N PRO A 378 23.76 7.61 18.12
CA PRO A 378 24.91 8.23 18.77
C PRO A 378 24.53 8.78 20.15
N ASN A 379 25.53 8.84 21.05
CA ASN A 379 25.45 9.52 22.36
C ASN A 379 24.33 9.03 23.30
N GLY A 380 23.75 7.84 23.06
CA GLY A 380 22.63 7.31 23.84
C GLY A 380 21.28 7.98 23.54
N THR A 381 21.18 8.74 22.44
CA THR A 381 19.90 9.27 21.95
C THR A 381 18.97 8.13 21.55
N LYS A 382 17.70 8.21 21.94
CA LYS A 382 16.70 7.16 21.66
C LYS A 382 15.81 7.41 20.45
N THR A 383 15.64 8.68 20.10
CA THR A 383 14.69 9.16 19.08
C THR A 383 15.36 10.22 18.21
N LEU A 384 15.17 10.15 16.89
CA LEU A 384 15.70 11.10 15.91
C LEU A 384 14.65 11.41 14.84
N HIS A 385 14.55 12.66 14.42
CA HIS A 385 13.81 13.01 13.20
C HIS A 385 14.58 12.55 11.96
N PRO A 386 13.92 12.02 10.91
CA PRO A 386 14.60 11.50 9.72
C PRO A 386 15.59 12.45 9.03
N ILE A 387 15.43 13.77 9.12
CA ILE A 387 16.40 14.67 8.48
C ILE A 387 17.80 14.53 9.07
N ASP A 388 17.89 14.26 10.37
CA ASP A 388 19.12 14.01 11.13
C ASP A 388 19.24 12.53 11.53
N GLY A 389 18.44 11.66 10.91
CA GLY A 389 18.32 10.24 11.22
C GLY A 389 19.59 9.44 10.90
N VAL A 390 19.83 8.41 11.70
CA VAL A 390 21.00 7.52 11.64
C VAL A 390 20.57 6.08 11.35
N THR A 391 21.40 5.36 10.59
CA THR A 391 21.19 3.95 10.24
C THR A 391 22.47 3.17 10.48
N ASP A 392 22.76 2.85 11.75
CA ASP A 392 23.94 2.08 12.16
C ASP A 392 23.50 0.69 12.68
N PRO A 393 23.71 -0.41 11.92
CA PRO A 393 23.11 -1.72 12.22
C PRO A 393 23.80 -2.46 13.38
N LYS A 394 23.01 -2.91 14.37
CA LYS A 394 23.47 -3.55 15.61
C LYS A 394 22.66 -4.79 15.98
N PHE A 395 23.00 -5.94 15.38
CA PHE A 395 22.33 -7.22 15.66
C PHE A 395 22.74 -7.84 17.00
N THR A 396 21.80 -7.95 17.93
CA THR A 396 22.00 -8.54 19.27
C THR A 396 21.81 -10.06 19.28
N GLY A 397 20.84 -10.57 18.53
CA GLY A 397 20.41 -11.97 18.56
C GLY A 397 19.04 -12.16 19.22
N PRO A 398 18.53 -13.41 19.24
CA PRO A 398 17.30 -13.79 19.94
C PRO A 398 17.54 -13.95 21.46
N LYS A 399 16.46 -14.05 22.23
CA LYS A 399 16.48 -14.35 23.68
C LYS A 399 16.92 -15.78 23.98
N THR A 400 16.57 -16.70 23.07
CA THR A 400 16.83 -18.14 23.16
C THR A 400 17.20 -18.70 21.79
N GLY A 401 17.95 -19.80 21.77
CA GLY A 401 18.61 -20.34 20.57
C GLY A 401 20.00 -19.74 20.33
N THR A 402 20.41 -19.64 19.06
CA THR A 402 21.70 -19.02 18.63
C THR A 402 21.45 -17.90 17.63
N LYS A 403 22.48 -17.13 17.27
CA LYS A 403 22.37 -16.06 16.25
C LYS A 403 21.94 -16.57 14.87
N GLU A 404 22.18 -17.85 14.59
CA GLU A 404 21.87 -18.56 13.34
C GLU A 404 20.61 -19.43 13.43
N LYS A 405 20.08 -19.65 14.65
CA LYS A 405 18.92 -20.50 14.93
C LYS A 405 18.08 -19.88 16.04
N TRP A 406 17.14 -19.02 15.67
CA TRP A 406 16.32 -18.27 16.63
C TRP A 406 15.19 -19.16 17.17
N GLU A 407 15.14 -19.34 18.49
CA GLU A 407 14.03 -20.03 19.14
C GLU A 407 12.92 -19.02 19.46
N PHE A 408 13.22 -18.01 20.29
CA PHE A 408 12.33 -16.90 20.60
C PHE A 408 13.03 -15.54 20.59
N LEU A 409 12.35 -14.54 20.02
CA LEU A 409 12.76 -13.13 20.05
C LEU A 409 12.81 -12.56 21.47
N ASP A 410 13.63 -11.53 21.66
CA ASP A 410 13.77 -10.84 22.95
C ASP A 410 12.80 -9.67 23.09
N GLU A 411 11.63 -9.95 23.67
CA GLU A 411 10.55 -8.97 23.84
C GLU A 411 10.90 -7.75 24.72
N ASP A 412 11.97 -7.88 25.52
CA ASP A 412 12.42 -6.85 26.48
C ASP A 412 13.58 -6.00 25.93
N ASN A 413 14.20 -6.41 24.80
CA ASN A 413 15.34 -5.74 24.16
C ASN A 413 15.11 -5.61 22.64
N LYS A 414 16.17 -5.69 21.82
CA LYS A 414 16.13 -5.51 20.35
C LYS A 414 15.72 -6.80 19.64
N TYR A 415 14.67 -6.75 18.83
CA TYR A 415 14.11 -7.94 18.15
C TYR A 415 13.71 -7.74 16.66
N SER A 416 13.95 -6.58 16.04
CA SER A 416 13.53 -6.33 14.66
C SER A 416 14.53 -5.49 13.86
N TRP A 417 14.64 -5.73 12.54
CA TRP A 417 15.36 -4.87 11.60
C TRP A 417 14.56 -3.63 11.15
N ILE A 418 13.37 -3.44 11.71
CA ILE A 418 12.48 -2.31 11.44
C ILE A 418 12.67 -1.30 12.57
N LYS A 419 12.89 -0.02 12.23
CA LYS A 419 12.87 1.10 13.18
C LYS A 419 11.43 1.34 13.69
N SER A 420 11.27 2.06 14.80
CA SER A 420 9.95 2.40 15.34
C SER A 420 9.60 3.86 15.08
N PRO A 421 8.96 4.21 13.95
CA PRO A 421 8.50 5.57 13.72
C PRO A 421 7.35 5.92 14.67
N THR A 422 7.36 7.14 15.19
CA THR A 422 6.38 7.65 16.14
C THR A 422 5.83 9.01 15.73
N PHE A 423 4.54 9.21 15.95
CA PHE A 423 3.88 10.51 15.92
C PHE A 423 3.79 11.04 17.35
N LYS A 424 4.52 12.11 17.67
CA LYS A 424 4.59 12.68 19.04
C LYS A 424 4.90 11.61 20.12
N GLY A 425 5.83 10.69 19.83
CA GLY A 425 6.22 9.58 20.71
C GLY A 425 5.25 8.40 20.77
N LYS A 426 4.23 8.36 19.89
CA LYS A 426 3.18 7.33 19.86
C LYS A 426 3.19 6.54 18.54
N ALA A 427 2.92 5.23 18.58
CA ALA A 427 2.80 4.37 17.40
C ALA A 427 1.52 4.69 16.59
N CYS A 428 1.53 4.51 15.27
CA CYS A 428 0.37 4.78 14.40
C CYS A 428 0.09 3.63 13.43
N GLU A 429 -1.18 3.43 13.10
CA GLU A 429 -1.56 2.66 11.92
C GLU A 429 -1.64 3.54 10.67
N VAL A 430 -1.12 3.06 9.54
CA VAL A 430 -1.18 3.70 8.22
C VAL A 430 -1.74 2.74 7.16
N GLY A 431 -2.22 3.27 6.03
CA GLY A 431 -2.72 2.48 4.91
C GLY A 431 -4.10 2.93 4.41
N PRO A 432 -4.72 2.18 3.49
CA PRO A 432 -6.05 2.51 2.94
C PRO A 432 -7.11 2.71 4.02
N LEU A 433 -7.09 1.92 5.09
CA LEU A 433 -7.98 2.13 6.24
C LEU A 433 -7.72 3.47 6.93
N ALA A 434 -6.48 3.82 7.22
CA ALA A 434 -6.13 5.08 7.88
C ALA A 434 -6.51 6.30 7.01
N LYS A 435 -6.22 6.25 5.71
CA LYS A 435 -6.64 7.23 4.69
C LYS A 435 -8.16 7.47 4.77
N TYR A 436 -8.94 6.39 4.80
CA TYR A 436 -10.41 6.42 4.87
C TYR A 436 -10.92 6.97 6.21
N ILE A 437 -10.33 6.56 7.34
CA ILE A 437 -10.67 7.09 8.68
C ILE A 437 -10.44 8.61 8.72
N VAL A 438 -9.31 9.11 8.21
CA VAL A 438 -8.98 10.53 8.23
C VAL A 438 -9.94 11.33 7.35
N VAL A 439 -10.18 10.93 6.09
CA VAL A 439 -11.11 11.61 5.18
C VAL A 439 -12.53 11.63 5.76
N TYR A 440 -13.03 10.48 6.21
CA TYR A 440 -14.38 10.38 6.77
C TYR A 440 -14.57 11.24 8.01
N THR A 441 -13.58 11.26 8.91
CA THR A 441 -13.60 12.11 10.10
C THR A 441 -13.59 13.60 9.72
N LYS A 442 -12.68 14.03 8.83
CA LYS A 442 -12.58 15.43 8.39
C LYS A 442 -13.88 15.93 7.73
N VAL A 443 -14.55 15.10 6.93
CA VAL A 443 -15.82 15.49 6.27
C VAL A 443 -17.00 15.46 7.24
N LYS A 444 -17.20 14.37 8.00
CA LYS A 444 -18.36 14.25 8.91
C LYS A 444 -18.31 15.26 10.07
N GLN A 445 -17.11 15.66 10.53
CA GLN A 445 -16.93 16.72 11.53
C GLN A 445 -16.93 18.15 10.95
N GLY A 446 -17.08 18.33 9.64
CA GLY A 446 -17.08 19.66 8.99
C GLY A 446 -15.73 20.40 9.02
N ILE A 447 -14.64 19.68 9.29
CA ILE A 447 -13.26 20.20 9.24
C ILE A 447 -12.89 20.51 7.77
N LEU A 448 -13.32 19.66 6.85
CA LEU A 448 -13.21 19.86 5.41
C LEU A 448 -14.53 20.40 4.86
N LYS A 449 -14.54 21.69 4.51
CA LYS A 449 -15.77 22.41 4.11
C LYS A 449 -16.14 22.21 2.65
N ASP A 450 -15.14 21.93 1.83
CA ASP A 450 -15.15 21.88 0.37
C ASP A 450 -14.60 20.54 -0.14
N PRO A 451 -15.12 19.37 0.31
CA PRO A 451 -14.55 18.08 -0.06
C PRO A 451 -14.52 17.88 -1.58
N THR A 452 -13.41 17.38 -2.11
CA THR A 452 -13.23 17.07 -3.52
C THR A 452 -14.17 15.94 -3.96
N TRP A 453 -14.26 15.70 -5.27
CA TRP A 453 -15.03 14.56 -5.79
C TRP A 453 -14.55 13.22 -5.21
N ALA A 454 -13.24 13.06 -4.98
CA ALA A 454 -12.63 11.83 -4.45
C ALA A 454 -12.95 11.66 -2.95
N GLU A 455 -12.86 12.74 -2.17
CA GLU A 455 -13.23 12.73 -0.75
C GLU A 455 -14.73 12.47 -0.54
N GLN A 456 -15.59 13.05 -1.39
CA GLN A 456 -17.02 12.77 -1.42
C GLN A 456 -17.32 11.32 -1.85
N MET A 457 -16.52 10.74 -2.75
CA MET A 457 -16.63 9.33 -3.16
C MET A 457 -16.27 8.41 -1.99
N ILE A 458 -15.16 8.65 -1.29
CA ILE A 458 -14.75 7.92 -0.07
C ILE A 458 -15.85 7.93 1.00
N VAL A 459 -16.45 9.09 1.26
CA VAL A 459 -17.54 9.18 2.25
C VAL A 459 -18.78 8.40 1.82
N ARG A 460 -19.20 8.50 0.55
CA ARG A 460 -20.34 7.74 0.02
C ARG A 460 -20.08 6.23 0.01
N GLN A 461 -18.85 5.81 -0.29
CA GLN A 461 -18.42 4.41 -0.18
C GLN A 461 -18.56 3.89 1.25
N ILE A 462 -18.08 4.63 2.25
CA ILE A 462 -18.17 4.22 3.67
C ILE A 462 -19.63 4.16 4.14
N ASP A 463 -20.45 5.15 3.77
CA ASP A 463 -21.88 5.17 4.09
C ASP A 463 -22.61 3.98 3.45
N ALA A 464 -22.36 3.71 2.16
CA ALA A 464 -22.97 2.58 1.44
C ALA A 464 -22.54 1.21 2.00
N VAL A 465 -21.26 1.01 2.29
CA VAL A 465 -20.75 -0.24 2.89
C VAL A 465 -21.32 -0.44 4.29
N SER A 466 -21.47 0.63 5.08
CA SER A 466 -22.15 0.55 6.40
C SER A 466 -23.60 0.07 6.28
N GLN A 467 -24.32 0.50 5.24
CA GLN A 467 -25.68 0.01 4.95
C GLN A 467 -25.68 -1.47 4.50
N VAL A 468 -24.76 -1.86 3.62
CA VAL A 468 -24.62 -3.24 3.11
C VAL A 468 -24.29 -4.24 4.22
N LEU A 469 -23.41 -3.86 5.15
CA LEU A 469 -22.96 -4.69 6.27
C LEU A 469 -23.92 -4.64 7.48
N GLY A 470 -24.79 -3.63 7.56
CA GLY A 470 -25.74 -3.45 8.67
C GLY A 470 -25.09 -3.02 9.99
N VAL A 471 -23.85 -2.50 9.96
CA VAL A 471 -23.11 -2.05 11.14
C VAL A 471 -22.44 -0.69 10.89
N PRO A 472 -22.26 0.16 11.93
CA PRO A 472 -21.68 1.50 11.75
C PRO A 472 -20.23 1.47 11.25
N ALA A 473 -19.82 2.54 10.54
CA ALA A 473 -18.46 2.74 10.02
C ALA A 473 -17.36 2.40 11.04
N HIS A 474 -17.42 2.96 12.25
CA HIS A 474 -16.41 2.73 13.28
C HIS A 474 -16.29 1.27 13.75
N VAL A 475 -17.32 0.44 13.56
CA VAL A 475 -17.32 -0.99 13.92
C VAL A 475 -16.65 -1.82 12.83
N TRP A 476 -17.10 -1.73 11.57
CA TRP A 476 -16.53 -2.56 10.51
C TRP A 476 -15.16 -2.08 10.06
N MET A 477 -14.91 -0.76 10.01
CA MET A 477 -13.64 -0.20 9.57
C MET A 477 -12.49 -0.59 10.51
N THR A 478 -12.72 -0.57 11.83
CA THR A 478 -11.67 -0.89 12.82
C THR A 478 -11.51 -2.40 13.05
N SER A 479 -11.34 -3.14 11.95
CA SER A 479 -11.19 -4.60 11.93
C SER A 479 -10.34 -5.08 10.75
N THR A 480 -9.94 -6.35 10.77
CA THR A 480 -9.31 -7.06 9.64
C THR A 480 -10.18 -7.02 8.38
N VAL A 481 -11.50 -7.18 8.50
CA VAL A 481 -12.45 -7.03 7.38
C VAL A 481 -12.44 -5.59 6.87
N GLY A 482 -12.36 -4.61 7.77
CA GLY A 482 -12.30 -3.19 7.45
C GLY A 482 -11.10 -2.79 6.61
N ARG A 483 -9.89 -3.25 6.96
CA ARG A 483 -8.70 -3.02 6.12
C ARG A 483 -8.86 -3.59 4.72
N THR A 484 -9.37 -4.81 4.61
CA THR A 484 -9.57 -5.48 3.33
C THR A 484 -10.63 -4.77 2.48
N ALA A 485 -11.74 -4.33 3.09
CA ALA A 485 -12.77 -3.53 2.43
C ALA A 485 -12.24 -2.16 1.97
N CYS A 486 -11.59 -1.40 2.85
CA CYS A 486 -11.03 -0.09 2.51
C CYS A 486 -10.01 -0.18 1.35
N ARG A 487 -9.22 -1.25 1.26
CA ARG A 487 -8.29 -1.45 0.13
C ARG A 487 -9.01 -1.62 -1.22
N ALA A 488 -10.12 -2.36 -1.25
CA ALA A 488 -10.92 -2.52 -2.47
C ALA A 488 -11.63 -1.22 -2.88
N LEU A 489 -12.12 -0.44 -1.90
CA LEU A 489 -12.72 0.87 -2.14
C LEU A 489 -11.67 1.88 -2.65
N ASP A 490 -10.45 1.86 -2.08
CA ASP A 490 -9.33 2.70 -2.47
C ASP A 490 -8.86 2.40 -3.90
N ALA A 491 -8.90 1.14 -4.33
CA ALA A 491 -8.68 0.76 -5.72
C ALA A 491 -9.72 1.38 -6.68
N GLN A 492 -10.98 1.54 -6.26
CA GLN A 492 -12.00 2.18 -7.09
C GLN A 492 -11.78 3.69 -7.21
N VAL A 493 -11.36 4.33 -6.12
CA VAL A 493 -10.96 5.74 -6.11
C VAL A 493 -9.74 5.93 -7.00
N ALA A 494 -8.68 5.15 -6.82
CA ALA A 494 -7.46 5.21 -7.64
C ALA A 494 -7.75 4.99 -9.14
N ALA A 495 -8.56 3.99 -9.52
CA ALA A 495 -8.94 3.78 -10.92
C ALA A 495 -9.68 4.99 -11.53
N THR A 496 -10.49 5.69 -10.71
CA THR A 496 -11.18 6.93 -11.11
C THR A 496 -10.20 8.11 -11.20
N ILE A 497 -9.22 8.19 -10.30
CA ILE A 497 -8.12 9.17 -10.33
C ILE A 497 -7.27 9.00 -11.61
N SER A 498 -7.01 7.77 -12.06
CA SER A 498 -6.31 7.53 -13.32
C SER A 498 -7.06 8.14 -14.52
N GLN A 499 -8.39 7.95 -14.61
CA GLN A 499 -9.21 8.55 -15.66
C GLN A 499 -9.22 10.08 -15.57
N TYR A 500 -9.33 10.63 -14.36
CA TYR A 500 -9.32 12.07 -14.10
C TYR A 500 -8.05 12.75 -14.65
N PHE A 501 -6.86 12.27 -14.25
CA PHE A 501 -5.60 12.84 -14.74
C PHE A 501 -5.32 12.50 -16.22
N TYR A 502 -5.82 11.38 -16.74
CA TYR A 502 -5.75 11.11 -18.18
C TYR A 502 -6.59 12.12 -18.98
N ASN A 503 -7.80 12.43 -18.53
CA ASN A 503 -8.66 13.44 -19.15
C ASN A 503 -8.00 14.83 -19.13
N GLN A 504 -7.36 15.22 -18.02
CA GLN A 504 -6.55 16.45 -17.94
C GLN A 504 -5.37 16.45 -18.92
N LEU A 505 -4.59 15.37 -18.97
CA LEU A 505 -3.45 15.23 -19.90
C LEU A 505 -3.88 15.41 -21.36
N VAL A 506 -4.98 14.76 -21.76
CA VAL A 506 -5.55 14.90 -23.10
C VAL A 506 -6.06 16.33 -23.36
N ALA A 507 -6.62 17.01 -22.35
CA ALA A 507 -7.06 18.40 -22.48
C ALA A 507 -5.89 19.38 -22.67
N ASN A 508 -4.80 19.23 -21.90
CA ASN A 508 -3.58 20.03 -22.04
C ASN A 508 -2.96 19.88 -23.44
N ILE A 509 -2.83 18.63 -23.92
CA ILE A 509 -2.30 18.33 -25.26
C ILE A 509 -3.17 18.98 -26.34
N LYS A 510 -4.50 18.92 -26.23
CA LYS A 510 -5.43 19.59 -27.16
C LYS A 510 -5.32 21.12 -27.12
N ALA A 511 -4.92 21.70 -25.99
CA ALA A 511 -4.63 23.12 -25.84
C ALA A 511 -3.21 23.52 -26.32
N GLY A 512 -2.38 22.55 -26.75
CA GLY A 512 -1.02 22.77 -27.22
C GLY A 512 0.07 22.68 -26.14
N ASP A 513 -0.27 22.39 -24.88
CA ASP A 513 0.72 22.12 -23.84
C ASP A 513 1.18 20.66 -23.88
N VAL A 514 2.43 20.46 -24.31
CA VAL A 514 3.12 19.17 -24.38
C VAL A 514 4.34 19.09 -23.44
N ALA A 515 4.52 20.07 -22.54
CA ALA A 515 5.69 20.14 -21.68
C ALA A 515 5.66 19.06 -20.58
N VAL A 516 6.71 18.22 -20.49
CA VAL A 516 6.81 17.11 -19.52
C VAL A 516 8.03 17.18 -18.60
N ALA A 517 8.92 18.16 -18.77
CA ALA A 517 10.08 18.36 -17.89
C ALA A 517 10.42 19.85 -17.76
N ASP A 518 10.76 20.28 -16.55
CA ASP A 518 11.53 21.49 -16.29
C ASP A 518 12.99 21.09 -16.06
N THR A 519 13.90 21.63 -16.88
CA THR A 519 15.35 21.35 -16.81
C THR A 519 16.17 22.55 -16.32
N THR A 520 15.54 23.63 -15.86
CA THR A 520 16.23 24.87 -15.46
C THR A 520 17.24 24.64 -14.34
N ASN A 521 16.88 23.86 -13.32
CA ASN A 521 17.75 23.47 -12.20
C ASN A 521 18.30 22.03 -12.33
N PHE A 522 18.53 21.53 -13.56
CA PHE A 522 19.06 20.17 -13.76
C PHE A 522 20.58 20.06 -13.57
N ASP A 523 21.34 21.15 -13.70
CA ASP A 523 22.79 21.18 -13.47
C ASP A 523 23.10 21.43 -11.97
N PRO A 524 23.83 20.54 -11.27
CA PRO A 524 24.24 20.74 -9.89
C PRO A 524 24.99 22.04 -9.60
N ASN A 525 25.63 22.64 -10.61
CA ASN A 525 26.30 23.94 -10.47
C ASN A 525 25.33 25.11 -10.22
N THR A 526 24.02 24.92 -10.44
CA THR A 526 22.97 25.92 -10.18
C THR A 526 22.38 25.82 -8.77
N TRP A 527 22.67 24.74 -8.03
CA TRP A 527 22.02 24.46 -6.75
C TRP A 527 22.63 25.28 -5.61
N ALA A 528 21.83 25.51 -4.56
CA ALA A 528 22.34 26.06 -3.31
C ALA A 528 23.40 25.11 -2.69
N PRO A 529 24.47 25.64 -2.05
CA PRO A 529 25.51 24.81 -1.43
C PRO A 529 24.97 23.82 -0.38
N GLU A 530 23.85 24.15 0.25
CA GLU A 530 23.16 23.29 1.21
C GLU A 530 21.65 23.49 1.10
N SER A 531 20.89 22.39 1.05
CA SER A 531 19.43 22.38 1.01
C SER A 531 18.86 21.10 1.65
N LYS A 532 17.61 21.17 2.13
CA LYS A 532 16.89 20.06 2.76
C LYS A 532 15.50 20.00 2.16
N GLY A 533 14.94 18.80 1.94
CA GLY A 533 13.62 18.64 1.35
C GLY A 533 12.96 17.30 1.69
N VAL A 534 11.64 17.26 1.51
CA VAL A 534 10.79 16.13 1.89
C VAL A 534 9.86 15.73 0.76
N GLY A 535 9.87 14.44 0.44
CA GLY A 535 8.99 13.85 -0.55
C GLY A 535 7.96 12.94 0.11
N LEU A 536 6.70 13.36 0.06
CA LEU A 536 5.56 12.62 0.60
C LEU A 536 4.85 11.87 -0.52
N VAL A 537 4.38 10.66 -0.22
CA VAL A 537 3.47 9.85 -1.05
C VAL A 537 2.52 9.10 -0.11
N ASP A 538 1.25 8.97 -0.44
CA ASP A 538 0.35 8.00 0.19
C ASP A 538 0.34 6.76 -0.71
N ALA A 539 1.23 5.83 -0.40
CA ALA A 539 1.50 4.60 -1.15
C ALA A 539 0.37 3.57 -0.97
N PRO A 540 0.34 2.45 -1.71
CA PRO A 540 -0.68 1.41 -1.53
C PRO A 540 -0.78 0.89 -0.08
N ARG A 541 0.33 0.96 0.67
CA ARG A 541 0.43 0.51 2.07
C ARG A 541 0.31 1.65 3.09
N GLY A 542 0.19 2.91 2.66
CA GLY A 542 0.01 4.11 3.51
C GLY A 542 1.05 5.21 3.31
N GLY A 543 1.17 6.10 4.31
CA GLY A 543 2.08 7.25 4.28
C GLY A 543 3.57 6.87 4.17
N LEU A 544 4.18 7.28 3.06
CA LEU A 544 5.60 7.17 2.74
C LEU A 544 6.24 8.57 2.75
N GLY A 545 7.38 8.71 3.44
CA GLY A 545 8.18 9.93 3.45
C GLY A 545 9.66 9.64 3.15
N HIS A 546 10.25 10.44 2.27
CA HIS A 546 11.68 10.47 1.99
C HIS A 546 12.24 11.83 2.40
N TRP A 547 13.27 11.86 3.24
CA TRP A 547 13.96 13.07 3.67
C TRP A 547 15.35 13.10 3.06
N ILE A 548 15.71 14.21 2.41
CA ILE A 548 17.04 14.44 1.84
C ILE A 548 17.69 15.69 2.43
N HIS A 549 18.98 15.59 2.71
CA HIS A 549 19.87 16.72 2.94
C HIS A 549 20.91 16.71 1.82
N ILE A 550 20.85 17.73 0.96
CA ILE A 550 21.81 17.95 -0.13
C ILE A 550 22.88 18.94 0.38
N LYS A 551 24.14 18.61 0.15
CA LYS A 551 25.27 19.49 0.43
C LYS A 551 26.34 19.32 -0.65
N ASP A 552 26.89 20.43 -1.14
CA ASP A 552 27.95 20.46 -2.16
C ASP A 552 27.62 19.58 -3.39
N GLY A 553 26.37 19.62 -3.85
CA GLY A 553 25.86 18.84 -4.99
C GLY A 553 25.62 17.34 -4.72
N ARG A 554 25.76 16.87 -3.48
CA ARG A 554 25.64 15.45 -3.09
C ARG A 554 24.63 15.24 -1.97
N SER A 555 24.04 14.03 -1.87
CA SER A 555 23.23 13.65 -0.71
C SER A 555 24.12 13.44 0.51
N ALA A 556 24.10 14.38 1.46
CA ALA A 556 24.79 14.28 2.74
C ALA A 556 24.07 13.32 3.69
N ASN A 557 22.73 13.39 3.73
CA ASN A 557 21.89 12.41 4.40
C ASN A 557 20.68 12.04 3.52
N TYR A 558 20.15 10.84 3.75
CA TYR A 558 18.91 10.34 3.14
C TYR A 558 18.27 9.32 4.09
N GLN A 559 17.00 9.51 4.45
CA GLN A 559 16.26 8.61 5.34
C GLN A 559 14.84 8.38 4.80
N CYS A 560 14.27 7.20 5.07
CA CYS A 560 12.97 6.77 4.57
C CYS A 560 12.09 6.25 5.72
N ILE A 561 11.00 6.94 6.07
CA ILE A 561 9.91 6.32 6.84
C ILE A 561 8.88 5.77 5.85
N VAL A 562 8.69 4.45 5.91
CA VAL A 562 7.96 3.67 4.90
C VAL A 562 6.71 3.05 5.56
N PRO A 563 5.61 2.76 4.83
CA PRO A 563 4.35 2.42 5.49
C PRO A 563 4.39 1.11 6.28
N SER A 564 5.12 0.10 5.78
CA SER A 564 5.37 -1.12 6.55
C SER A 564 6.34 -0.89 7.72
N THR A 565 7.15 0.18 7.73
CA THR A 565 7.92 0.60 8.92
C THR A 565 6.97 1.08 10.02
N TRP A 566 5.94 1.88 9.70
CA TRP A 566 4.90 2.28 10.66
C TRP A 566 4.13 1.09 11.21
N ASN A 567 3.62 0.22 10.33
CA ASN A 567 2.69 -0.81 10.78
C ASN A 567 3.37 -2.02 11.44
N ALA A 568 4.57 -2.39 10.98
CA ALA A 568 5.28 -3.59 11.43
C ALA A 568 6.40 -3.29 12.46
N CYS A 569 6.51 -2.05 12.94
CA CYS A 569 7.53 -1.68 13.92
C CYS A 569 7.50 -2.54 15.18
N PRO A 570 8.66 -2.74 15.83
CA PRO A 570 8.68 -3.21 17.20
C PRO A 570 8.17 -2.08 18.13
N LYS A 571 7.90 -2.45 19.39
CA LYS A 571 7.54 -1.57 20.50
C LYS A 571 8.32 -0.24 20.50
N THR A 572 7.63 0.86 20.79
CA THR A 572 8.25 2.16 21.04
C THR A 572 9.03 2.16 22.36
N THR A 573 9.82 3.22 22.61
CA THR A 573 10.50 3.50 23.89
C THR A 573 9.53 3.52 25.08
N ALA A 574 8.26 3.88 24.84
CA ALA A 574 7.20 3.88 25.84
C ALA A 574 6.52 2.51 26.03
N GLY A 575 6.94 1.48 25.29
CA GLY A 575 6.34 0.14 25.29
C GLY A 575 5.03 0.03 24.51
N GLU A 576 4.66 1.03 23.69
CA GLU A 576 3.46 0.94 22.84
C GLU A 576 3.75 0.02 21.64
N HIS A 577 2.87 -0.96 21.42
CA HIS A 577 2.95 -1.93 20.33
C HIS A 577 2.75 -1.27 18.95
N GLY A 578 3.42 -1.82 17.93
CA GLY A 578 3.17 -1.49 16.52
C GLY A 578 1.81 -2.01 16.02
N ALA A 579 1.33 -1.52 14.87
CA ALA A 579 -0.01 -1.85 14.38
C ALA A 579 -0.26 -3.35 14.17
N TYR A 580 0.76 -4.09 13.70
CA TYR A 580 0.71 -5.55 13.52
C TYR A 580 0.55 -6.27 14.86
N GLU A 581 1.34 -5.89 15.87
CA GLU A 581 1.31 -6.51 17.20
C GLU A 581 -0.03 -6.25 17.88
N ASP A 582 -0.48 -4.99 17.88
CA ASP A 582 -1.74 -4.57 18.48
C ASP A 582 -2.96 -5.21 17.76
N SER A 583 -2.86 -5.47 16.45
CA SER A 583 -3.87 -6.22 15.68
C SER A 583 -3.88 -7.71 16.01
N MET A 584 -2.71 -8.34 16.19
CA MET A 584 -2.62 -9.74 16.63
C MET A 584 -3.18 -9.93 18.05
N ILE A 585 -2.92 -8.99 18.96
CA ILE A 585 -3.47 -8.99 20.33
C ILE A 585 -5.01 -8.87 20.31
N ASP A 586 -5.55 -8.05 19.40
CA ASP A 586 -6.99 -7.85 19.18
C ASP A 586 -7.65 -8.95 18.31
N THR A 587 -6.93 -10.02 17.96
CA THR A 587 -7.43 -11.14 17.14
C THR A 587 -7.67 -12.40 17.97
N LYS A 588 -8.81 -13.08 17.76
CA LYS A 588 -9.12 -14.34 18.44
C LYS A 588 -8.67 -15.56 17.62
N VAL A 589 -7.76 -16.36 18.17
CA VAL A 589 -7.19 -17.57 17.54
C VAL A 589 -7.96 -18.82 18.00
N LYS A 590 -8.49 -19.62 17.06
CA LYS A 590 -9.18 -20.89 17.38
C LYS A 590 -8.22 -22.05 17.62
N ILE A 591 -7.13 -22.14 16.85
CA ILE A 591 -6.18 -23.25 16.90
C ILE A 591 -4.77 -22.69 16.93
N ALA A 592 -4.09 -22.80 18.08
CA ALA A 592 -2.77 -22.19 18.29
C ALA A 592 -1.70 -22.72 17.32
N ASP A 593 -1.74 -24.00 16.92
CA ASP A 593 -0.81 -24.59 15.94
C ASP A 593 -1.17 -24.29 14.48
N LYS A 594 -2.32 -23.64 14.24
CA LYS A 594 -2.84 -23.26 12.92
C LYS A 594 -3.41 -21.83 12.95
N PRO A 595 -2.60 -20.80 13.28
CA PRO A 595 -3.09 -19.44 13.52
C PRO A 595 -3.49 -18.71 12.22
N LEU A 596 -4.50 -19.22 11.52
CA LEU A 596 -5.02 -18.67 10.27
C LEU A 596 -5.59 -17.26 10.48
N GLU A 597 -6.17 -17.00 11.64
CA GLU A 597 -6.69 -15.68 12.00
C GLU A 597 -5.57 -14.63 12.09
N ILE A 598 -4.37 -15.03 12.53
CA ILE A 598 -3.19 -14.16 12.56
C ILE A 598 -2.66 -13.88 11.14
N LEU A 599 -2.57 -14.90 10.28
CA LEU A 599 -2.24 -14.68 8.87
C LEU A 599 -3.23 -13.70 8.22
N LYS A 600 -4.53 -13.90 8.46
CA LYS A 600 -5.60 -13.02 7.98
C LYS A 600 -5.46 -11.59 8.51
N ALA A 601 -5.17 -11.41 9.81
CA ALA A 601 -4.93 -10.11 10.41
C ALA A 601 -3.71 -9.41 9.77
N ILE A 602 -2.55 -10.07 9.74
CA ILE A 602 -1.30 -9.51 9.21
C ILE A 602 -1.40 -9.21 7.71
N HIS A 603 -1.92 -10.14 6.90
CA HIS A 603 -2.07 -9.92 5.47
C HIS A 603 -3.07 -8.80 5.15
N SER A 604 -4.04 -8.49 6.01
CA SER A 604 -4.95 -7.35 5.78
C SER A 604 -4.25 -5.98 5.76
N PHE A 605 -3.05 -5.87 6.36
CA PHE A 605 -2.19 -4.68 6.24
C PHE A 605 -1.36 -4.63 4.95
N ASP A 606 -1.29 -5.73 4.21
CA ASP A 606 -0.42 -5.88 3.03
C ASP A 606 1.08 -5.61 3.33
N PRO A 607 1.80 -6.54 3.98
CA PRO A 607 3.22 -6.34 4.32
C PRO A 607 4.15 -6.38 3.09
N CYS A 608 4.91 -5.30 2.82
CA CYS A 608 6.17 -5.37 2.07
C CYS A 608 7.35 -5.03 2.98
N LEU A 609 8.02 -6.07 3.46
CA LEU A 609 9.15 -5.96 4.38
C LEU A 609 10.41 -5.47 3.67
N ALA A 610 10.52 -5.65 2.35
CA ALA A 610 11.52 -4.92 1.58
C ALA A 610 11.26 -3.41 1.60
N CYS A 611 10.00 -2.92 1.50
CA CYS A 611 9.67 -1.50 1.71
C CYS A 611 10.21 -1.08 3.11
N ALA A 612 10.03 -1.91 4.15
CA ALA A 612 10.51 -1.62 5.52
C ALA A 612 12.04 -1.66 5.75
N THR A 613 12.83 -2.49 5.05
CA THR A 613 14.25 -2.76 5.42
C THR A 613 15.32 -2.67 4.29
N HIS A 614 14.91 -2.36 3.05
CA HIS A 614 15.67 -1.60 2.04
C HIS A 614 17.06 -2.07 1.43
N LEU A 615 17.06 -2.92 0.36
CA LEU A 615 18.04 -3.60 -0.60
C LEU A 615 19.23 -4.59 -0.25
N TYR A 616 19.12 -5.93 -0.51
CA TYR A 616 20.01 -7.02 0.01
C TYR A 616 21.08 -7.58 -0.94
N ASN A 617 22.24 -7.95 -0.39
CA ASN A 617 23.30 -8.72 -1.04
C ASN A 617 23.95 -9.72 -0.06
N LYS A 618 24.01 -11.00 -0.43
CA LYS A 618 24.55 -12.09 0.41
C LYS A 618 26.08 -12.16 0.48
N LYS A 619 26.82 -11.39 -0.34
CA LYS A 619 28.29 -11.56 -0.52
C LYS A 619 29.14 -10.29 -0.42
N GLY A 620 28.55 -9.10 -0.36
CA GLY A 620 29.31 -7.83 -0.35
C GLY A 620 30.06 -7.50 -1.65
N GLU A 621 29.87 -8.29 -2.71
CA GLU A 621 30.49 -8.10 -4.02
C GLU A 621 29.81 -6.98 -4.82
N LYS A 622 30.58 -6.25 -5.65
CA LYS A 622 30.08 -5.16 -6.51
C LYS A 622 29.23 -5.74 -7.65
N ILE A 623 27.90 -5.75 -7.49
CA ILE A 623 26.97 -6.43 -8.41
C ILE A 623 26.93 -5.77 -9.80
N VAL A 624 26.90 -4.44 -9.87
CA VAL A 624 26.81 -3.67 -11.12
C VAL A 624 27.57 -2.35 -10.97
N SER A 625 28.22 -1.90 -12.04
CA SER A 625 28.64 -0.51 -12.21
C SER A 625 27.71 0.11 -13.25
N VAL A 626 26.77 0.96 -12.83
CA VAL A 626 26.06 1.84 -13.77
C VAL A 626 26.90 3.10 -13.90
N ASN A 627 27.51 3.32 -15.05
CA ASN A 627 28.02 4.64 -15.41
C ASN A 627 26.84 5.38 -16.05
N THR A 628 26.25 6.34 -15.34
CA THR A 628 25.22 7.27 -15.85
C THR A 628 25.85 8.49 -16.55
N ASP A 629 27.16 8.43 -16.82
CA ASP A 629 27.92 9.57 -17.33
C ASP A 629 27.62 9.83 -18.81
N ALA A 630 26.71 10.78 -19.05
CA ALA A 630 26.40 11.30 -20.38
C ALA A 630 27.51 12.21 -20.93
N LEU A 631 28.57 12.49 -20.17
CA LEU A 631 29.66 13.42 -20.49
C LEU A 631 31.05 12.79 -20.25
N CYS A 632 31.28 11.58 -20.77
CA CYS A 632 32.65 11.07 -20.89
C CYS A 632 33.53 11.99 -21.77
N LYS A 633 34.39 12.77 -21.10
CA LYS A 633 35.78 13.03 -21.51
C LYS A 633 36.71 12.87 -20.32
#